data_AF-A0A844H7E8-F1
#
_entry.id   AF-A0A844H7E8-F1
#
_cell.length_a   1.000
_cell.length_b   1.000
_cell.length_c   1.000
_cell.angle_alpha   90.00
_cell.angle_beta   90.00
_cell.angle_gamma   90.00
#
_symmetry.space_group_name_H-M   'P 1'
#
loop_
_entity.id
_entity.type
_entity.pdbx_description
1 polymer ?
#
loop_
_entity_poly.entity_id
_entity_poly.type
_entity_poly.pdbx_seq_one_letter_code
_entity_poly.pdbx_strand_id
1 'polypeptide(L)'
;MRPLRGDIGLSAVSRQCPHQLQQARMDERLGLHVLRIKLCRSGLWFIMGLVCRLHAGPYGLRGAQPSVETGWSHWNQIGDFGAARGEMPDLDDLLGGVMTWAQPQYLLRRKAREDALPPGAALEDADLWPLLLLIDSERRQVPHLVFDRVRAQDLNLVHAFSLADVEASRLLPAWQQAQFRTSGFTLIALPMPALIALPRGRRQLEVVEAHLFEALRLWTFALRPALKLLIKRAPSLEKTYPSEMAYLAVQAPDLVAISATPMRQKASDDAKVRNARDVESHDVLCDFLDQLGREGRRSRVSFATEGSDRSFFGDALADRMLARIKEQLLADVPETAAGLAPLCARLLNTLAKGRRLAQLAFEQRPLDMRAYEEGMEKLAPLAMPEVLAAPGHYGNRLHAAAGRVYQAQLARRLVQPPTLREADRLTAAEMATLAFLADIDPYQISAQHVLLRPEIWAAREIGAEAFLRRDGDARRMAALRHLLADDTRPTAAVLKQPLVPELASIAGMIRDLCHIFP
;
A
#
# COMPACT_ATOMS: atom_id res chain seq x y z
N MET A 1 -55.12 -10.10 -35.22
CA MET A 1 -54.00 -10.85 -35.84
C MET A 1 -53.93 -12.23 -35.19
N ARG A 2 -53.75 -13.27 -36.00
CA ARG A 2 -53.72 -14.69 -35.58
C ARG A 2 -52.44 -15.00 -34.79
N PRO A 3 -52.45 -15.92 -33.82
CA PRO A 3 -51.22 -16.40 -33.19
C PRO A 3 -50.49 -17.32 -34.17
N LEU A 4 -49.25 -16.96 -34.51
CA LEU A 4 -48.32 -17.86 -35.17
C LEU A 4 -47.86 -18.90 -34.13
N ARG A 5 -48.38 -20.12 -34.28
CA ARG A 5 -47.73 -21.33 -33.75
C ARG A 5 -46.41 -21.51 -34.47
N GLY A 6 -45.32 -21.58 -33.72
CA GLY A 6 -44.03 -22.05 -34.19
C GLY A 6 -43.47 -22.98 -33.12
N ASP A 7 -43.59 -24.27 -33.37
CA ASP A 7 -43.00 -25.33 -32.56
C ASP A 7 -41.47 -25.17 -32.56
N ILE A 8 -40.88 -24.99 -31.38
CA ILE A 8 -39.43 -25.10 -31.21
C ILE A 8 -39.16 -26.57 -30.86
N GLY A 9 -38.68 -27.31 -31.86
CA GLY A 9 -38.26 -28.70 -31.70
C GLY A 9 -37.11 -28.82 -30.70
N LEU A 10 -37.37 -29.57 -29.63
CA LEU A 10 -36.35 -30.14 -28.74
C LEU A 10 -35.71 -31.32 -29.46
N SER A 11 -34.41 -31.23 -29.76
CA SER A 11 -33.62 -32.40 -30.18
C SER A 11 -32.30 -32.46 -29.43
N ALA A 12 -32.07 -33.64 -28.83
CA ALA A 12 -30.89 -34.14 -28.13
C ALA A 12 -30.68 -33.70 -26.66
N VAL A 13 -31.64 -34.08 -25.80
CA VAL A 13 -31.35 -34.41 -24.39
C VAL A 13 -31.09 -35.91 -24.31
N SER A 14 -29.86 -36.33 -24.04
CA SER A 14 -29.61 -37.72 -23.63
C SER A 14 -30.04 -37.88 -22.16
N ARG A 15 -31.17 -38.59 -22.00
CA ARG A 15 -31.63 -39.36 -20.84
C ARG A 15 -31.10 -38.93 -19.46
N GLN A 16 -31.91 -38.14 -18.72
CA GLN A 16 -32.28 -38.43 -17.32
C GLN A 16 -33.45 -37.51 -16.86
N CYS A 17 -34.61 -38.12 -16.59
CA CYS A 17 -35.85 -37.68 -15.89
C CYS A 17 -36.50 -36.29 -16.16
N PRO A 18 -37.84 -36.24 -16.44
CA PRO A 18 -38.57 -34.99 -16.67
C PRO A 18 -39.14 -34.39 -15.36
N HIS A 19 -38.87 -33.12 -15.06
CA HIS A 19 -39.60 -32.36 -14.04
C HIS A 19 -40.59 -31.40 -14.71
N GLN A 20 -41.87 -31.53 -14.34
CA GLN A 20 -43.03 -30.80 -14.90
C GLN A 20 -43.01 -29.31 -14.51
N LEU A 21 -43.11 -28.41 -15.50
CA LEU A 21 -43.39 -26.97 -15.32
C LEU A 21 -44.90 -26.73 -15.18
N GLN A 22 -45.35 -26.02 -14.13
CA GLN A 22 -46.74 -25.56 -13.99
C GLN A 22 -46.83 -24.05 -13.79
N GLN A 23 -47.47 -23.40 -14.77
CA GLN A 23 -48.07 -22.04 -14.84
C GLN A 23 -47.17 -20.79 -14.74
N ALA A 24 -47.23 -19.98 -15.80
CA ALA A 24 -46.83 -18.57 -15.82
C ALA A 24 -48.07 -17.66 -15.83
N ARG A 25 -48.07 -16.56 -15.07
CA ARG A 25 -49.07 -15.48 -15.17
C ARG A 25 -48.35 -14.17 -15.46
N MET A 26 -48.88 -13.40 -16.42
CA MET A 26 -48.41 -12.05 -16.76
C MET A 26 -49.05 -11.01 -15.84
N ASP A 27 -48.27 -10.01 -15.43
CA ASP A 27 -48.78 -8.80 -14.78
C ASP A 27 -48.29 -7.58 -15.58
N GLU A 28 -49.22 -6.85 -16.20
CA GLU A 28 -48.94 -5.88 -17.27
C GLU A 28 -48.46 -4.50 -16.75
N ARG A 29 -48.41 -4.28 -15.43
CA ARG A 29 -48.14 -2.95 -14.85
C ARG A 29 -46.67 -2.54 -14.76
N LEU A 30 -45.72 -3.46 -14.96
CA LEU A 30 -44.28 -3.17 -14.77
C LEU A 30 -43.42 -3.26 -16.03
N GLY A 31 -44.00 -3.53 -17.20
CA GLY A 31 -43.22 -3.72 -18.44
C GLY A 31 -42.15 -4.83 -18.33
N LEU A 32 -42.27 -5.72 -17.34
CA LEU A 32 -41.32 -6.77 -16.99
C LEU A 32 -42.04 -8.11 -16.98
N HIS A 33 -41.55 -9.06 -17.78
CA HIS A 33 -42.06 -10.42 -17.80
C HIS A 33 -41.49 -11.20 -16.61
N VAL A 34 -42.28 -11.36 -15.55
CA VAL A 34 -41.88 -12.13 -14.36
C VAL A 34 -42.41 -13.55 -14.49
N LEU A 35 -41.49 -14.53 -14.51
CA LEU A 35 -41.82 -15.95 -14.55
C LEU A 35 -41.60 -16.56 -13.16
N ARG A 36 -42.68 -16.98 -12.50
CA ARG A 36 -42.61 -17.69 -11.21
C ARG A 36 -42.56 -19.20 -11.45
N ILE A 37 -41.53 -19.86 -10.95
CA ILE A 37 -41.39 -21.32 -11.03
C ILE A 37 -41.45 -21.89 -9.61
N LYS A 38 -42.33 -22.88 -9.40
CA LYS A 38 -42.44 -23.60 -8.15
C LYS A 38 -41.64 -24.91 -8.26
N LEU A 39 -40.55 -25.03 -7.52
CA LEU A 39 -39.80 -26.28 -7.40
C LEU A 39 -40.44 -27.14 -6.30
N CYS A 40 -41.09 -28.23 -6.68
CA CYS A 40 -41.69 -29.17 -5.73
C CYS A 40 -40.61 -29.99 -5.02
N ARG A 41 -40.00 -29.42 -3.96
CA ARG A 41 -39.47 -30.16 -2.79
C ARG A 41 -38.91 -29.30 -1.65
N SER A 42 -38.77 -27.99 -1.82
CA SER A 42 -38.59 -27.05 -0.72
C SER A 42 -39.74 -26.06 -0.76
N GLY A 43 -40.38 -25.77 0.37
CA GLY A 43 -41.52 -24.83 0.46
C GLY A 43 -41.17 -23.37 0.14
N LEU A 44 -40.09 -23.11 -0.60
CA LEU A 44 -39.55 -21.81 -0.94
C LEU A 44 -39.99 -21.40 -2.36
N TRP A 45 -40.55 -20.21 -2.46
CA TRP A 45 -40.86 -19.57 -3.74
C TRP A 45 -39.64 -18.79 -4.21
N PHE A 46 -39.23 -19.00 -5.45
CA PHE A 46 -38.20 -18.18 -6.10
C PHE A 46 -38.87 -17.22 -7.09
N ILE A 47 -38.53 -15.93 -7.00
CA ILE A 47 -38.91 -14.92 -7.99
C ILE A 47 -37.66 -14.66 -8.83
N MET A 48 -37.70 -15.07 -10.09
CA MET A 48 -36.65 -14.78 -11.05
C MET A 48 -37.14 -13.67 -11.98
N GLY A 49 -36.52 -12.49 -11.90
CA GLY A 49 -36.80 -11.38 -12.81
C GLY A 49 -35.94 -11.52 -14.06
N LEU A 50 -36.57 -11.70 -15.22
CA LEU A 50 -35.89 -11.72 -16.52
C LEU A 50 -36.05 -10.34 -17.18
N VAL A 51 -34.94 -9.64 -17.44
CA VAL A 51 -34.93 -8.36 -18.16
C VAL A 51 -34.36 -8.60 -19.55
N CYS A 52 -35.18 -8.54 -20.60
CA CYS A 52 -34.70 -8.61 -21.99
C CYS A 52 -34.66 -7.20 -22.59
N ARG A 53 -33.46 -6.67 -22.90
CA ARG A 53 -33.31 -5.47 -23.76
C ARG A 53 -33.17 -5.91 -25.22
N LEU A 54 -34.13 -5.53 -26.06
CA LEU A 54 -34.06 -5.69 -27.52
C LEU A 54 -33.30 -4.50 -28.13
N HIS A 55 -32.11 -4.72 -28.68
CA HIS A 55 -31.46 -3.76 -29.59
C HIS A 55 -31.64 -4.22 -31.04
N ALA A 56 -32.35 -3.41 -31.83
CA ALA A 56 -32.50 -3.60 -33.28
C ALA A 56 -31.41 -2.81 -34.02
N GLY A 57 -30.60 -3.50 -34.82
CA GLY A 57 -29.65 -2.93 -35.78
C GLY A 57 -29.85 -3.56 -37.17
N PRO A 58 -29.55 -2.85 -38.29
CA PRO A 58 -30.22 -3.08 -39.56
C PRO A 58 -29.41 -3.97 -40.51
N TYR A 59 -29.05 -5.21 -40.14
CA TYR A 59 -28.56 -6.20 -41.12
C TYR A 59 -29.00 -7.62 -40.72
N GLY A 60 -29.47 -8.38 -41.71
CA GLY A 60 -30.35 -9.54 -41.59
C GLY A 60 -29.87 -10.72 -40.72
N LEU A 61 -30.85 -11.35 -40.08
CA LEU A 61 -30.73 -12.47 -39.15
C LEU A 61 -30.38 -13.80 -39.86
N ARG A 62 -29.16 -14.29 -39.65
CA ARG A 62 -28.87 -15.73 -39.55
C ARG A 62 -28.01 -15.94 -38.31
N GLY A 63 -28.57 -16.65 -37.32
CA GLY A 63 -27.83 -17.10 -36.13
C GLY A 63 -27.76 -16.10 -34.99
N ALA A 64 -28.90 -15.56 -34.53
CA ALA A 64 -28.97 -14.94 -33.20
C ALA A 64 -29.34 -16.03 -32.17
N GLN A 65 -28.37 -16.48 -31.39
CA GLN A 65 -28.66 -17.17 -30.12
C GLN A 65 -29.34 -16.16 -29.17
N PRO A 66 -30.38 -16.55 -28.42
CA PRO A 66 -30.86 -15.72 -27.33
C PRO A 66 -29.75 -15.61 -26.28
N SER A 67 -29.10 -14.44 -26.19
CA SER A 67 -28.26 -14.12 -25.04
C SER A 67 -29.17 -13.93 -23.85
N VAL A 68 -29.16 -14.91 -22.96
CA VAL A 68 -29.65 -14.73 -21.60
C VAL A 68 -28.61 -13.85 -20.91
N GLU A 69 -28.76 -12.53 -20.99
CA GLU A 69 -28.06 -11.62 -20.08
C GLU A 69 -28.66 -11.83 -18.69
N THR A 70 -28.18 -12.85 -17.99
CA THR A 70 -28.19 -12.82 -16.53
C THR A 70 -27.33 -11.64 -16.14
N GLY A 71 -27.97 -10.53 -15.77
CA GLY A 71 -27.37 -9.45 -15.00
C GLY A 71 -26.95 -9.96 -13.63
N TRP A 72 -25.95 -10.83 -13.61
CA TRP A 72 -25.06 -11.11 -12.52
C TRP A 72 -23.75 -10.51 -12.98
N SER A 73 -23.34 -9.44 -12.30
CA SER A 73 -22.01 -8.84 -12.38
C SER A 73 -20.94 -9.86 -12.82
N HIS A 74 -20.38 -9.63 -14.00
CA HIS A 74 -19.20 -10.34 -14.52
C HIS A 74 -18.04 -10.25 -13.53
N TRP A 75 -17.91 -11.20 -12.60
CA TRP A 75 -16.68 -11.60 -11.89
C TRP A 75 -16.91 -13.00 -11.29
N ASN A 76 -17.09 -13.98 -12.16
CA ASN A 76 -16.93 -15.41 -11.86
C ASN A 76 -16.30 -16.06 -13.08
N GLN A 77 -15.06 -15.64 -13.40
CA GLN A 77 -14.12 -16.48 -14.12
C GLN A 77 -13.01 -16.88 -13.15
N ILE A 78 -13.41 -17.59 -12.09
CA ILE A 78 -12.57 -18.64 -11.53
C ILE A 78 -12.93 -19.87 -12.37
N GLY A 79 -12.19 -20.07 -13.46
CA GLY A 79 -12.13 -21.37 -14.08
C GLY A 79 -11.41 -22.30 -13.11
N ASP A 80 -12.14 -23.25 -12.56
CA ASP A 80 -11.65 -24.55 -12.11
C ASP A 80 -10.34 -24.59 -11.28
N PHE A 81 -10.27 -23.81 -10.20
CA PHE A 81 -9.52 -24.26 -9.02
C PHE A 81 -10.47 -24.97 -8.07
N GLY A 82 -10.61 -26.30 -8.24
CA GLY A 82 -11.17 -27.18 -7.20
C GLY A 82 -12.65 -27.55 -7.28
N ALA A 83 -13.39 -27.28 -8.37
CA ALA A 83 -14.77 -27.75 -8.51
C ALA A 83 -14.91 -29.26 -8.85
N ALA A 84 -13.88 -30.07 -8.61
CA ALA A 84 -13.98 -31.51 -8.61
C ALA A 84 -14.24 -32.00 -7.18
N ARG A 85 -15.53 -32.07 -6.80
CA ARG A 85 -16.09 -32.70 -5.59
C ARG A 85 -15.84 -31.96 -4.26
N GLY A 86 -16.80 -31.12 -3.85
CA GLY A 86 -17.33 -31.07 -2.48
C GLY A 86 -16.44 -30.68 -1.29
N GLU A 87 -15.13 -30.49 -1.42
CA GLU A 87 -14.23 -30.14 -0.31
C GLU A 87 -13.71 -28.69 -0.46
N MET A 88 -13.69 -27.96 0.66
CA MET A 88 -13.13 -26.62 0.74
C MET A 88 -11.60 -26.73 0.54
N PRO A 89 -10.95 -25.92 -0.33
CA PRO A 89 -9.52 -26.03 -0.58
C PRO A 89 -8.72 -25.81 0.72
N ASP A 90 -7.65 -26.58 0.91
CA ASP A 90 -6.71 -26.36 2.01
C ASP A 90 -6.15 -24.93 1.94
N LEU A 91 -5.96 -24.29 3.10
CA LEU A 91 -5.51 -22.89 3.16
C LEU A 91 -4.10 -22.75 2.58
N ASP A 92 -3.23 -23.73 2.80
CA ASP A 92 -1.87 -23.69 2.27
C ASP A 92 -1.88 -23.87 0.73
N ASP A 93 -2.76 -24.72 0.19
CA ASP A 93 -2.98 -24.85 -1.25
C ASP A 93 -3.51 -23.56 -1.88
N LEU A 94 -4.45 -22.89 -1.20
CA LEU A 94 -4.97 -21.60 -1.64
C LEU A 94 -3.86 -20.55 -1.72
N LEU A 95 -3.05 -20.42 -0.66
CA LEU A 95 -1.96 -19.45 -0.60
C LEU A 95 -0.90 -19.72 -1.69
N GLY A 96 -0.59 -20.98 -1.97
CA GLY A 96 0.27 -21.37 -3.08
C GLY A 96 -0.33 -21.02 -4.45
N GLY A 97 -1.60 -21.36 -4.67
CA GLY A 97 -2.30 -21.15 -5.95
C GLY A 97 -2.53 -19.67 -6.30
N VAL A 98 -2.78 -18.83 -5.29
CA VAL A 98 -3.00 -17.38 -5.50
C VAL A 98 -1.80 -16.73 -6.18
N MET A 99 -0.57 -17.12 -5.82
CA MET A 99 0.64 -16.58 -6.44
C MET A 99 0.72 -16.91 -7.93
N THR A 100 0.42 -18.17 -8.29
CA THR A 100 0.41 -18.63 -9.69
C THR A 100 -0.66 -17.93 -10.52
N TRP A 101 -1.83 -17.69 -9.94
CA TRP A 101 -2.92 -16.99 -10.62
C TRP A 101 -2.68 -15.49 -10.77
N ALA A 102 -2.19 -14.84 -9.71
CA ALA A 102 -2.08 -13.39 -9.66
C ALA A 102 -0.85 -12.86 -10.39
N GLN A 103 0.26 -13.59 -10.36
CA GLN A 103 1.53 -13.11 -10.92
C GLN A 103 1.42 -12.75 -12.42
N PRO A 104 0.86 -13.58 -13.32
CA PRO A 104 0.75 -13.21 -14.73
C PRO A 104 -0.09 -11.96 -14.97
N GLN A 105 -1.17 -11.80 -14.20
CA GLN A 105 -2.07 -10.64 -14.30
C GLN A 105 -1.41 -9.36 -13.81
N TYR A 106 -0.73 -9.44 -12.65
CA TYR A 106 0.06 -8.34 -12.12
C TYR A 106 1.13 -7.91 -13.12
N LEU A 107 1.94 -8.84 -13.64
CA LEU A 107 3.02 -8.53 -14.57
C LEU A 107 2.51 -7.88 -15.86
N LEU A 108 1.39 -8.37 -16.41
CA LEU A 108 0.78 -7.81 -17.61
C LEU A 108 0.31 -6.37 -17.39
N ARG A 109 -0.44 -6.12 -16.31
CA ARG A 109 -0.97 -4.78 -15.99
C ARG A 109 0.14 -3.80 -15.63
N ARG A 110 1.13 -4.29 -14.87
CA ARG A 110 2.32 -3.51 -14.52
C ARG A 110 3.08 -3.08 -15.76
N LYS A 111 3.36 -4.01 -16.68
CA LYS A 111 4.06 -3.70 -17.93
C LYS A 111 3.31 -2.65 -18.74
N ALA A 112 1.99 -2.80 -18.88
CA ALA A 112 1.17 -1.80 -19.56
C ALA A 112 1.26 -0.41 -18.90
N ARG A 113 1.33 -0.36 -17.56
CA ARG A 113 1.52 0.89 -16.82
C ARG A 113 2.93 1.45 -17.00
N GLU A 114 3.97 0.61 -16.97
CA GLU A 114 5.35 1.02 -17.25
C GLU A 114 5.52 1.59 -18.67
N ASP A 115 4.96 0.93 -19.67
CA ASP A 115 5.03 1.37 -21.07
C ASP A 115 4.29 2.71 -21.29
N ALA A 116 3.34 3.05 -20.42
CA ALA A 116 2.60 4.31 -20.43
C ALA A 116 3.23 5.41 -19.55
N LEU A 117 4.25 5.08 -18.72
CA LEU A 117 4.85 6.06 -17.82
C LEU A 117 5.76 7.03 -18.58
N PRO A 118 5.68 8.34 -18.29
CA PRO A 118 6.66 9.28 -18.80
C PRO A 118 8.06 9.00 -18.18
N PRO A 119 9.15 9.32 -18.89
CA PRO A 119 10.49 9.11 -18.38
C PRO A 119 10.72 9.75 -17.02
N GLY A 120 11.21 8.96 -16.05
CA GLY A 120 11.52 9.44 -14.69
C GLY A 120 10.34 9.45 -13.71
N ALA A 121 9.12 9.12 -14.15
CA ALA A 121 7.99 8.97 -13.23
C ALA A 121 8.09 7.68 -12.40
N ALA A 122 7.75 7.78 -11.12
CA ALA A 122 7.67 6.61 -10.24
C ALA A 122 6.44 5.77 -10.60
N LEU A 123 6.63 4.45 -10.76
CA LEU A 123 5.54 3.50 -10.95
C LEU A 123 4.73 3.37 -9.66
N GLU A 124 3.43 3.64 -9.75
CA GLU A 124 2.46 3.25 -8.72
C GLU A 124 1.89 1.89 -9.09
N ASP A 125 1.98 0.88 -8.22
CA ASP A 125 1.42 -0.45 -8.52
C ASP A 125 0.79 -1.16 -7.32
N ALA A 126 0.66 -0.47 -6.18
CA ALA A 126 0.05 -1.02 -4.97
C ALA A 126 -1.43 -1.41 -5.15
N ASP A 127 -2.15 -0.77 -6.07
CA ASP A 127 -3.52 -1.12 -6.50
C ASP A 127 -3.59 -2.39 -7.36
N LEU A 128 -2.45 -2.85 -7.88
CA LEU A 128 -2.34 -4.09 -8.64
C LEU A 128 -1.95 -5.28 -7.74
N TRP A 129 -1.56 -5.04 -6.49
CA TRP A 129 -1.12 -6.13 -5.61
C TRP A 129 -2.30 -7.01 -5.17
N PRO A 130 -2.14 -8.34 -5.16
CA PRO A 130 -3.20 -9.22 -4.70
C PRO A 130 -3.49 -9.02 -3.21
N LEU A 131 -4.79 -8.90 -2.89
CA LEU A 131 -5.30 -8.89 -1.53
C LEU A 131 -6.11 -10.14 -1.26
N LEU A 132 -5.72 -10.89 -0.23
CA LEU A 132 -6.47 -12.04 0.25
C LEU A 132 -7.07 -11.71 1.62
N LEU A 133 -8.39 -11.69 1.70
CA LEU A 133 -9.14 -11.53 2.94
C LEU A 133 -9.66 -12.89 3.39
N LEU A 134 -9.10 -13.37 4.50
CA LEU A 134 -9.57 -14.57 5.18
C LEU A 134 -10.59 -14.16 6.24
N ILE A 135 -11.76 -14.80 6.23
CA ILE A 135 -12.87 -14.50 7.14
C ILE A 135 -13.19 -15.76 7.95
N ASP A 136 -13.46 -15.59 9.24
CA ASP A 136 -13.98 -16.64 10.09
C ASP A 136 -15.35 -17.10 9.59
N SER A 137 -15.43 -18.36 9.19
CA SER A 137 -16.64 -19.00 8.64
C SER A 137 -17.82 -19.04 9.62
N GLU A 138 -17.55 -18.98 10.93
CA GLU A 138 -18.55 -19.00 12.00
C GLU A 138 -18.99 -17.58 12.38
N ARG A 139 -18.04 -16.65 12.51
CA ARG A 139 -18.35 -15.25 12.90
C ARG A 139 -18.86 -14.42 11.74
N ARG A 140 -18.31 -14.62 10.53
CA ARG A 140 -18.59 -13.91 9.26
C ARG A 140 -18.69 -12.38 9.35
N GLN A 141 -18.11 -11.77 10.39
CA GLN A 141 -18.18 -10.34 10.62
C GLN A 141 -16.88 -9.70 10.17
N VAL A 142 -16.93 -9.02 9.03
CA VAL A 142 -15.89 -8.10 8.58
C VAL A 142 -16.47 -6.69 8.56
N PRO A 143 -15.78 -5.71 9.16
CA PRO A 143 -16.15 -4.31 9.07
C PRO A 143 -16.33 -3.88 7.60
N HIS A 144 -17.45 -3.22 7.28
CA HIS A 144 -17.78 -2.83 5.91
C HIS A 144 -16.64 -2.08 5.21
N LEU A 145 -16.02 -1.13 5.91
CA LEU A 145 -14.88 -0.37 5.37
C LEU A 145 -13.73 -1.27 4.92
N VAL A 146 -13.37 -2.32 5.68
CA VAL A 146 -12.31 -3.26 5.28
C VAL A 146 -12.75 -4.06 4.06
N PHE A 147 -13.97 -4.59 4.08
CA PHE A 147 -14.50 -5.41 3.00
C PHE A 147 -14.60 -4.62 1.68
N ASP A 148 -15.12 -3.39 1.73
CA ASP A 148 -15.27 -2.51 0.57
C ASP A 148 -13.91 -2.15 -0.03
N ARG A 149 -12.90 -1.87 0.81
CA ARG A 149 -11.53 -1.56 0.35
C ARG A 149 -10.85 -2.76 -0.29
N VAL A 150 -11.08 -3.96 0.21
CA VAL A 150 -10.59 -5.20 -0.44
C VAL A 150 -11.30 -5.43 -1.77
N ARG A 151 -12.63 -5.26 -1.82
CA ARG A 151 -13.41 -5.44 -3.06
C ARG A 151 -13.11 -4.40 -4.13
N ALA A 152 -12.67 -3.21 -3.74
CA ALA A 152 -12.20 -2.17 -4.65
C ALA A 152 -10.82 -2.49 -5.27
N GLN A 153 -10.11 -3.51 -4.79
CA GLN A 153 -8.85 -3.94 -5.38
C GLN A 153 -9.10 -4.79 -6.62
N ASP A 154 -8.34 -4.50 -7.67
CA ASP A 154 -8.37 -5.23 -8.94
C ASP A 154 -8.12 -6.74 -8.80
N LEU A 155 -7.13 -7.10 -7.99
CA LEU A 155 -6.81 -8.49 -7.65
C LEU A 155 -7.17 -8.72 -6.18
N ASN A 156 -8.38 -9.23 -5.94
CA ASN A 156 -8.81 -9.61 -4.60
C ASN A 156 -9.36 -11.03 -4.56
N LEU A 157 -9.17 -11.67 -3.40
CA LEU A 157 -9.79 -12.94 -3.08
C LEU A 157 -10.35 -12.88 -1.66
N VAL A 158 -11.58 -13.38 -1.50
CA VAL A 158 -12.26 -13.39 -0.20
C VAL A 158 -12.76 -14.80 0.04
N HIS A 159 -12.22 -15.45 1.08
CA HIS A 159 -12.60 -16.82 1.45
C HIS A 159 -12.88 -16.94 2.93
N ALA A 160 -13.79 -17.85 3.25
CA ALA A 160 -14.10 -18.22 4.62
C ALA A 160 -13.32 -19.48 5.00
N PHE A 161 -12.72 -19.46 6.19
CA PHE A 161 -12.01 -20.60 6.78
C PHE A 161 -12.48 -20.82 8.22
N SER A 162 -12.37 -22.04 8.73
CA SER A 162 -12.55 -22.27 10.16
C SER A 162 -11.31 -21.78 10.93
N LEU A 163 -11.47 -21.48 12.22
CA LEU A 163 -10.33 -21.15 13.07
C LEU A 163 -9.30 -22.29 13.10
N ALA A 164 -9.78 -23.54 13.08
CA ALA A 164 -8.92 -24.73 13.07
C ALA A 164 -8.04 -24.79 11.82
N ASP A 165 -8.60 -24.50 10.63
CA ASP A 165 -7.83 -24.48 9.37
C ASP A 165 -6.75 -23.40 9.39
N VAL A 166 -7.09 -22.22 9.91
CA VAL A 166 -6.15 -21.09 10.04
C VAL A 166 -5.02 -21.41 11.04
N GLU A 167 -5.34 -22.04 12.17
CA GLU A 167 -4.35 -22.44 13.17
C GLU A 167 -3.47 -23.61 12.70
N ALA A 168 -3.98 -24.46 11.81
CA ALA A 168 -3.24 -25.57 11.21
C ALA A 168 -2.30 -25.12 10.07
N SER A 169 -2.54 -23.96 9.45
CA SER A 169 -1.74 -23.47 8.31
C SER A 169 -0.27 -23.30 8.67
N ARG A 170 0.61 -23.80 7.79
CA ARG A 170 2.06 -23.68 7.92
C ARG A 170 2.59 -22.46 7.18
N LEU A 171 1.86 -21.97 6.19
CA LEU A 171 2.26 -20.81 5.39
C LEU A 171 1.87 -19.48 6.05
N LEU A 172 0.83 -19.48 6.90
CA LEU A 172 0.39 -18.27 7.59
C LEU A 172 1.25 -17.98 8.83
N PRO A 173 1.90 -16.80 8.93
CA PRO A 173 2.61 -16.37 10.12
C PRO A 173 1.75 -16.34 11.39
N ALA A 174 2.36 -16.69 12.53
CA ALA A 174 1.70 -16.73 13.84
C ALA A 174 0.98 -15.42 14.23
N TRP A 175 1.48 -14.26 13.79
CA TRP A 175 0.83 -12.98 14.06
C TRP A 175 -0.47 -12.78 13.26
N GLN A 176 -0.57 -13.33 12.04
CA GLN A 176 -1.79 -13.32 11.24
C GLN A 176 -2.81 -14.32 11.77
N GLN A 177 -2.35 -15.49 12.22
CA GLN A 177 -3.20 -16.45 12.94
C GLN A 177 -3.77 -15.83 14.23
N ALA A 178 -2.94 -15.14 15.01
CA ALA A 178 -3.37 -14.44 16.22
C ALA A 178 -4.37 -13.32 15.89
N GLN A 179 -4.11 -12.52 14.85
CA GLN A 179 -5.04 -11.52 14.36
C GLN A 179 -6.39 -12.13 13.96
N PHE A 180 -6.38 -13.22 13.21
CA PHE A 180 -7.60 -13.92 12.80
C PHE A 180 -8.40 -14.41 14.01
N ARG A 181 -7.74 -15.03 14.99
CA ARG A 181 -8.37 -15.48 16.24
C ARG A 181 -9.06 -14.34 17.00
N THR A 182 -8.38 -13.20 17.10
CA THR A 182 -8.88 -12.03 17.84
C THR A 182 -9.98 -11.29 17.06
N SER A 183 -9.75 -11.02 15.78
CA SER A 183 -10.59 -10.12 14.97
C SER A 183 -11.64 -10.84 14.13
N GLY A 184 -11.57 -12.17 13.98
CA GLY A 184 -12.45 -12.94 13.09
C GLY A 184 -12.13 -12.77 11.60
N PHE A 185 -11.03 -12.10 11.26
CA PHE A 185 -10.52 -11.98 9.90
C PHE A 185 -9.02 -11.63 9.91
N THR A 186 -8.33 -11.90 8.80
CA THR A 186 -6.98 -11.36 8.54
C THR A 186 -6.85 -10.98 7.07
N LEU A 187 -6.03 -9.96 6.81
CA LEU A 187 -5.70 -9.51 5.47
C LEU A 187 -4.27 -9.90 5.15
N ILE A 188 -4.08 -10.49 3.98
CA ILE A 188 -2.79 -10.81 3.41
C ILE A 188 -2.63 -9.96 2.16
N ALA A 189 -1.71 -9.00 2.23
CA ALA A 189 -1.23 -8.29 1.05
C ALA A 189 -0.04 -9.05 0.49
N LEU A 190 -0.07 -9.32 -0.82
CA LEU A 190 1.03 -9.98 -1.52
C LEU A 190 1.73 -8.93 -2.39
N PRO A 191 2.66 -8.13 -1.83
CA PRO A 191 3.44 -7.21 -2.64
C PRO A 191 4.26 -8.03 -3.64
N MET A 192 4.11 -7.69 -4.92
CA MET A 192 4.77 -8.40 -6.01
C MET A 192 5.87 -7.52 -6.60
N PRO A 193 6.94 -7.17 -5.87
CA PRO A 193 7.95 -6.29 -6.44
C PRO A 193 8.46 -6.91 -7.73
N ALA A 194 8.59 -6.10 -8.77
CA ALA A 194 9.05 -6.63 -10.02
C ALA A 194 10.44 -7.23 -9.86
N LEU A 195 10.51 -8.52 -10.15
CA LEU A 195 11.74 -9.26 -10.29
C LEU A 195 12.33 -8.83 -11.64
N ILE A 196 12.86 -7.59 -11.70
CA ILE A 196 13.50 -7.01 -12.89
C ILE A 196 14.91 -7.57 -12.95
N ALA A 197 15.36 -7.97 -14.13
CA ALA A 197 16.76 -8.29 -14.38
C ALA A 197 17.62 -7.08 -13.94
N LEU A 198 18.30 -7.21 -12.81
CA LEU A 198 19.08 -6.12 -12.26
C LEU A 198 20.31 -5.90 -13.15
N PRO A 199 20.62 -4.65 -13.54
CA PRO A 199 21.79 -4.36 -14.35
C PRO A 199 23.05 -4.84 -13.64
N ARG A 200 23.92 -5.56 -14.37
CA ARG A 200 25.21 -6.03 -13.85
C ARG A 200 26.12 -4.82 -13.58
N GLY A 201 26.67 -4.70 -12.36
CA GLY A 201 27.62 -3.65 -12.01
C GLY A 201 27.37 -3.04 -10.63
N ARG A 202 27.86 -1.81 -10.42
CA ARG A 202 27.55 -1.05 -9.19
C ARG A 202 26.06 -0.80 -9.10
N ARG A 203 25.48 -1.06 -7.92
CA ARG A 203 24.07 -0.82 -7.63
C ARG A 203 23.71 0.64 -7.94
N GLN A 204 22.70 0.82 -8.77
CA GLN A 204 22.04 2.11 -8.98
C GLN A 204 20.96 2.30 -7.91
N LEU A 205 20.74 3.54 -7.47
CA LEU A 205 19.65 3.84 -6.55
C LEU A 205 18.33 3.76 -7.29
N GLU A 206 17.34 3.14 -6.66
CA GLU A 206 15.96 3.16 -7.14
C GLU A 206 15.40 4.59 -7.07
N VAL A 207 14.41 4.92 -7.92
CA VAL A 207 13.81 6.26 -7.98
C VAL A 207 13.31 6.72 -6.60
N VAL A 208 12.64 5.83 -5.86
CA VAL A 208 12.17 6.13 -4.51
C VAL A 208 13.31 6.41 -3.53
N GLU A 209 14.45 5.71 -3.62
CA GLU A 209 15.60 6.01 -2.78
C GLU A 209 16.21 7.36 -3.09
N ALA A 210 16.30 7.71 -4.38
CA ALA A 210 16.81 9.00 -4.82
C ALA A 210 15.93 10.14 -4.30
N HIS A 211 14.62 10.06 -4.49
CA HIS A 211 13.67 11.06 -4.02
C HIS A 211 13.67 11.22 -2.50
N LEU A 212 13.71 10.11 -1.74
CA LEU A 212 13.82 10.15 -0.28
C LEU A 212 15.09 10.86 0.16
N PHE A 213 16.20 10.61 -0.53
CA PHE A 213 17.48 11.20 -0.18
C PHE A 213 17.54 12.69 -0.54
N GLU A 214 16.97 13.09 -1.68
CA GLU A 214 16.82 14.49 -2.09
C GLU A 214 15.92 15.26 -1.13
N ALA A 215 14.78 14.68 -0.75
CA ALA A 215 13.88 15.26 0.24
C ALA A 215 14.56 15.41 1.61
N LEU A 216 15.30 14.40 2.06
CA LEU A 216 16.07 14.49 3.31
C LEU A 216 17.07 15.64 3.27
N ARG A 217 17.88 15.74 2.21
CA ARG A 217 18.86 16.84 2.02
C ARG A 217 18.18 18.21 2.06
N LEU A 218 17.14 18.38 1.25
CA LEU A 218 16.37 19.62 1.12
C LEU A 218 15.78 20.06 2.46
N TRP A 219 15.03 19.18 3.13
CA TRP A 219 14.31 19.53 4.34
C TRP A 219 15.24 19.64 5.55
N THR A 220 16.33 18.87 5.61
CA THR A 220 17.40 19.11 6.59
C THR A 220 17.98 20.51 6.42
N PHE A 221 18.31 20.94 5.21
CA PHE A 221 18.82 22.29 4.99
C PHE A 221 17.79 23.37 5.39
N ALA A 222 16.55 23.23 4.95
CA ALA A 222 15.51 24.25 5.12
C ALA A 222 15.02 24.39 6.58
N LEU A 223 14.91 23.29 7.34
CA LEU A 223 14.30 23.29 8.67
C LEU A 223 15.28 23.50 9.83
N ARG A 224 16.58 23.18 9.67
CA ARG A 224 17.58 23.32 10.75
C ARG A 224 17.63 24.73 11.37
N PRO A 225 17.63 25.84 10.60
CA PRO A 225 17.60 27.18 11.18
C PRO A 225 16.37 27.45 12.03
N ALA A 226 15.20 26.98 11.59
CA ALA A 226 13.96 27.09 12.34
C ALA A 226 13.99 26.24 13.62
N LEU A 227 14.55 25.03 13.56
CA LEU A 227 14.69 24.16 14.72
C LEU A 227 15.59 24.80 15.80
N LYS A 228 16.72 25.38 15.40
CA LYS A 228 17.59 26.15 16.31
C LYS A 228 16.84 27.29 17.01
N LEU A 229 16.01 28.03 16.26
CA LEU A 229 15.19 29.11 16.82
C LEU A 229 14.17 28.55 17.83
N LEU A 230 13.47 27.48 17.48
CA LEU A 230 12.43 26.89 18.32
C LEU A 230 12.98 26.37 19.65
N ILE A 231 14.13 25.70 19.64
CA ILE A 231 14.80 25.22 20.87
C ILE A 231 15.16 26.41 21.76
N LYS A 232 15.76 27.47 21.20
CA LYS A 232 16.11 28.69 21.94
C LYS A 232 14.89 29.45 22.49
N ARG A 233 13.74 29.37 21.81
CA ARG A 233 12.50 30.01 22.24
C ARG A 233 11.71 29.19 23.26
N ALA A 234 12.08 27.94 23.49
CA ALA A 234 11.44 27.05 24.45
C ALA A 234 12.39 26.76 25.63
N PRO A 235 12.28 27.50 26.77
CA PRO A 235 13.21 27.38 27.89
C PRO A 235 13.29 25.96 28.48
N SER A 236 12.21 25.17 28.40
CA SER A 236 12.20 23.77 28.81
C SER A 236 13.13 22.90 27.96
N LEU A 237 13.12 23.13 26.64
CA LEU A 237 13.99 22.42 25.70
C LEU A 237 15.43 22.90 25.82
N GLU A 238 15.67 24.21 25.86
CA GLU A 238 17.02 24.78 26.00
C GLU A 238 17.72 24.31 27.28
N LYS A 239 16.99 24.17 28.39
CA LYS A 239 17.54 23.62 29.65
C LYS A 239 17.88 22.13 29.56
N THR A 240 17.11 21.36 28.79
CA THR A 240 17.24 19.90 28.70
C THR A 240 18.29 19.51 27.66
N TYR A 241 18.42 20.29 26.60
CA TYR A 241 19.28 20.00 25.45
C TYR A 241 20.28 21.14 25.24
N PRO A 242 21.59 20.89 25.45
CA PRO A 242 22.60 21.94 25.37
C PRO A 242 22.84 22.47 23.94
N SER A 243 22.35 21.76 22.91
CA SER A 243 22.48 22.16 21.51
C SER A 243 21.37 21.56 20.64
N GLU A 244 21.21 22.10 19.43
CA GLU A 244 20.35 21.51 18.38
C GLU A 244 20.74 20.05 18.09
N MET A 245 22.04 19.74 18.11
CA MET A 245 22.55 18.39 17.85
C MET A 245 22.15 17.42 18.96
N ALA A 246 22.26 17.85 20.22
CA ALA A 246 21.79 17.04 21.35
C ALA A 246 20.28 16.82 21.30
N TYR A 247 19.51 17.82 20.85
CA TYR A 247 18.07 17.68 20.63
C TYR A 247 17.76 16.66 19.53
N LEU A 248 18.37 16.80 18.35
CA LEU A 248 18.17 15.90 17.22
C LEU A 248 18.65 14.48 17.50
N ALA A 249 19.75 14.31 18.24
CA ALA A 249 20.24 12.98 18.61
C ALA A 249 19.21 12.17 19.44
N VAL A 250 18.40 12.86 20.24
CA VAL A 250 17.36 12.24 21.05
C VAL A 250 16.03 12.14 20.30
N GLN A 251 15.63 13.20 19.60
CA GLN A 251 14.29 13.30 18.98
C GLN A 251 14.23 12.75 17.55
N ALA A 252 15.38 12.52 16.91
CA ALA A 252 15.48 11.97 15.57
C ALA A 252 16.49 10.80 15.51
N PRO A 253 16.20 9.68 16.20
CA PRO A 253 17.11 8.54 16.30
C PRO A 253 17.47 7.90 14.94
N ASP A 254 16.59 7.97 13.93
CA ASP A 254 16.90 7.45 12.60
C ASP A 254 17.95 8.32 11.87
N LEU A 255 18.04 9.62 12.16
CA LEU A 255 19.15 10.46 11.66
C LEU A 255 20.50 9.99 12.22
N VAL A 256 20.52 9.61 13.50
CA VAL A 256 21.70 9.05 14.15
C VAL A 256 22.05 7.69 13.53
N ALA A 257 21.05 6.84 13.31
CA ALA A 257 21.26 5.53 12.71
C ALA A 257 21.88 5.61 11.30
N ILE A 258 21.41 6.54 10.45
CA ILE A 258 21.98 6.70 9.10
C ILE A 258 23.32 7.44 9.08
N SER A 259 23.60 8.32 10.05
CA SER A 259 24.90 8.98 10.17
C SER A 259 25.98 7.99 10.61
N ALA A 260 25.63 7.04 11.48
CA ALA A 260 26.49 6.01 12.05
C ALA A 260 26.79 4.81 11.11
N THR A 261 26.63 4.96 9.79
CA THR A 261 26.98 3.86 8.86
C THR A 261 28.50 3.63 8.82
N PRO A 262 29.01 2.37 8.73
CA PRO A 262 30.42 2.04 9.00
C PRO A 262 31.46 2.82 8.18
N MET A 263 31.17 3.11 6.90
CA MET A 263 32.06 3.93 6.07
C MET A 263 32.17 5.39 6.57
N ARG A 264 31.08 5.94 7.11
CA ARG A 264 31.03 7.32 7.61
C ARG A 264 31.64 7.43 9.01
N GLN A 265 31.43 6.42 9.85
CA GLN A 265 32.15 6.29 11.12
C GLN A 265 33.66 6.27 10.87
N LYS A 266 34.13 5.44 9.93
CA LYS A 266 35.55 5.40 9.56
C LYS A 266 36.07 6.74 9.01
N ALA A 267 35.32 7.41 8.14
CA ALA A 267 35.73 8.72 7.60
C ALA A 267 35.82 9.81 8.69
N SER A 268 34.89 9.79 9.65
CA SER A 268 34.93 10.68 10.82
C SER A 268 36.10 10.32 11.75
N ASP A 269 36.32 9.04 12.02
CA ASP A 269 37.43 8.59 12.87
C ASP A 269 38.80 8.87 12.23
N ASP A 270 38.94 8.70 10.92
CA ASP A 270 40.15 9.08 10.16
C ASP A 270 40.41 10.59 10.19
N ALA A 271 39.36 11.42 10.27
CA ALA A 271 39.47 12.86 10.48
C ALA A 271 39.89 13.21 11.92
N LYS A 272 39.37 12.48 12.93
CA LYS A 272 39.73 12.65 14.35
C LYS A 272 41.19 12.30 14.64
N VAL A 273 41.73 11.26 13.98
CA VAL A 273 43.16 10.90 14.08
C VAL A 273 44.08 12.06 13.64
N ARG A 274 43.60 12.97 12.78
CA ARG A 274 44.37 14.11 12.30
C ARG A 274 44.26 15.36 13.19
N ASN A 275 43.24 15.47 14.05
CA ASN A 275 43.03 16.59 14.98
C ASN A 275 42.34 16.14 16.27
N ALA A 276 43.11 15.69 17.26
CA ALA A 276 42.61 15.06 18.48
C ALA A 276 42.07 16.03 19.57
N ARG A 277 42.01 17.34 19.31
CA ARG A 277 41.68 18.36 20.35
C ARG A 277 40.23 18.84 20.37
N ASP A 278 39.40 18.48 19.39
CA ASP A 278 37.97 18.82 19.33
C ASP A 278 37.17 17.55 19.03
N VAL A 279 36.77 16.81 20.06
CA VAL A 279 35.74 15.77 19.93
C VAL A 279 34.50 16.31 20.61
N GLU A 280 33.62 16.97 19.84
CA GLU A 280 32.34 17.42 20.37
C GLU A 280 31.40 16.21 20.53
N SER A 281 30.42 16.33 21.42
CA SER A 281 29.35 15.33 21.49
C SER A 281 28.59 15.33 20.16
N HIS A 282 28.51 14.16 19.49
CA HIS A 282 27.78 13.91 18.24
C HIS A 282 28.47 14.37 16.93
N ASP A 283 29.80 14.48 16.87
CA ASP A 283 30.56 14.86 15.66
C ASP A 283 30.09 14.20 14.36
N VAL A 284 29.87 12.87 14.37
CA VAL A 284 29.44 12.11 13.19
C VAL A 284 28.08 12.58 12.67
N LEU A 285 27.17 12.94 13.57
CA LEU A 285 25.86 13.49 13.22
C LEU A 285 26.01 14.92 12.67
N CYS A 286 26.85 15.75 13.30
CA CYS A 286 27.15 17.10 12.83
C CYS A 286 27.67 17.09 11.39
N ASP A 287 28.74 16.31 11.14
CA ASP A 287 29.36 16.16 9.82
C ASP A 287 28.34 15.71 8.76
N PHE A 288 27.51 14.74 9.13
CA PHE A 288 26.49 14.21 8.25
C PHE A 288 25.41 15.25 7.91
N LEU A 289 24.88 15.97 8.92
CA LEU A 289 23.88 17.00 8.71
C LEU A 289 24.44 18.22 7.94
N ASP A 290 25.71 18.52 8.10
CA ASP A 290 26.39 19.57 7.35
C ASP A 290 26.63 19.15 5.90
N GLN A 291 26.97 17.90 5.65
CA GLN A 291 27.02 17.34 4.29
C GLN A 291 25.64 17.41 3.63
N LEU A 292 24.58 16.94 4.32
CA LEU A 292 23.21 17.04 3.83
C LEU A 292 22.83 18.49 3.55
N GLY A 293 23.19 19.42 4.46
CA GLY A 293 22.91 20.84 4.32
C GLY A 293 23.55 21.47 3.08
N ARG A 294 24.82 21.16 2.82
CA ARG A 294 25.55 21.66 1.62
C ARG A 294 24.92 21.17 0.32
N GLU A 295 24.46 19.91 0.29
CA GLU A 295 23.81 19.32 -0.87
C GLU A 295 22.38 19.85 -1.04
N GLY A 296 21.62 19.95 0.06
CA GLY A 296 20.25 20.47 0.09
C GLY A 296 20.14 21.94 -0.30
N ARG A 297 21.17 22.75 -0.03
CA ARG A 297 21.25 24.15 -0.48
C ARG A 297 21.06 24.31 -1.99
N ARG A 298 21.38 23.27 -2.77
CA ARG A 298 21.30 23.27 -4.25
C ARG A 298 19.90 22.93 -4.76
N SER A 299 19.05 22.36 -3.91
CA SER A 299 17.69 21.96 -4.27
C SER A 299 16.79 23.18 -4.41
N ARG A 300 15.85 23.10 -5.37
CA ARG A 300 14.87 24.14 -5.66
C ARG A 300 13.47 23.64 -5.30
N VAL A 301 12.67 24.50 -4.70
CA VAL A 301 11.27 24.21 -4.34
C VAL A 301 10.42 25.44 -4.59
N SER A 302 9.25 25.25 -5.16
CA SER A 302 8.24 26.30 -5.29
C SER A 302 7.07 25.98 -4.34
N PHE A 303 6.28 26.98 -3.96
CA PHE A 303 5.13 26.80 -3.07
C PHE A 303 3.86 27.31 -3.77
N ALA A 304 2.76 26.55 -3.68
CA ALA A 304 1.50 26.91 -4.32
C ALA A 304 0.98 28.29 -3.89
N THR A 305 1.12 28.60 -2.59
CA THR A 305 0.75 29.89 -2.00
C THR A 305 1.49 31.10 -2.56
N GLU A 306 2.58 30.89 -3.32
CA GLU A 306 3.49 31.95 -3.76
C GLU A 306 3.60 32.04 -5.29
N GLY A 307 2.88 31.17 -6.01
CA GLY A 307 2.84 31.12 -7.48
C GLY A 307 4.00 30.34 -8.11
N SER A 308 3.78 29.87 -9.34
CA SER A 308 4.74 29.05 -10.11
C SER A 308 6.05 29.75 -10.45
N ASP A 309 6.03 31.08 -10.53
CA ASP A 309 7.17 31.88 -10.99
C ASP A 309 8.23 32.08 -9.90
N ARG A 310 7.93 31.69 -8.66
CA ARG A 310 8.80 31.88 -7.49
C ARG A 310 9.31 30.54 -6.98
N SER A 311 10.57 30.24 -7.29
CA SER A 311 11.29 29.08 -6.74
C SER A 311 12.32 29.53 -5.71
N PHE A 312 12.33 28.84 -4.57
CA PHE A 312 13.23 29.06 -3.45
C PHE A 312 14.35 28.02 -3.45
N PHE A 313 15.56 28.47 -3.17
CA PHE A 313 16.74 27.65 -3.01
C PHE A 313 17.75 28.38 -2.14
N GLY A 314 18.72 27.63 -1.61
CA GLY A 314 19.72 28.16 -0.70
C GLY A 314 19.13 29.02 0.41
N ASP A 315 19.79 30.11 0.74
CA ASP A 315 19.47 30.87 1.94
C ASP A 315 18.05 31.48 1.87
N ALA A 316 17.55 31.80 0.67
CA ALA A 316 16.17 32.24 0.48
C ALA A 316 15.12 31.20 0.90
N LEU A 317 15.38 29.91 0.68
CA LEU A 317 14.51 28.83 1.17
C LEU A 317 14.55 28.71 2.69
N ALA A 318 15.75 28.74 3.26
CA ALA A 318 15.93 28.68 4.71
C ALA A 318 15.26 29.87 5.41
N ASP A 319 15.46 31.08 4.89
CA ASP A 319 14.82 32.30 5.39
C ASP A 319 13.31 32.25 5.25
N ARG A 320 12.80 31.68 4.14
CA ARG A 320 11.36 31.50 3.94
C ARG A 320 10.76 30.57 4.98
N MET A 321 11.37 29.41 5.21
CA MET A 321 10.89 28.47 6.23
C MET A 321 11.00 29.05 7.64
N LEU A 322 12.08 29.77 7.93
CA LEU A 322 12.25 30.48 9.19
C LEU A 322 11.17 31.55 9.40
N ALA A 323 10.83 32.30 8.35
CA ALA A 323 9.75 33.29 8.38
C ALA A 323 8.39 32.62 8.65
N ARG A 324 8.06 31.53 7.95
CA ARG A 324 6.83 30.74 8.19
C ARG A 324 6.74 30.29 9.64
N ILE A 325 7.82 29.73 10.18
CA ILE A 325 7.84 29.28 11.58
C ILE A 325 7.69 30.46 12.54
N LYS A 326 8.28 31.62 12.25
CA LYS A 326 8.09 32.84 13.06
C LYS A 326 6.65 33.35 13.02
N GLU A 327 5.98 33.28 11.88
CA GLU A 327 4.56 33.65 11.75
C GLU A 327 3.65 32.76 12.60
N GLN A 328 4.01 31.48 12.75
CA GLN A 328 3.29 30.52 13.59
C GLN A 328 3.59 30.66 15.10
N LEU A 329 4.68 31.33 15.45
CA LEU A 329 4.98 31.61 16.85
C LEU A 329 4.09 32.76 17.34
N LEU A 330 3.14 32.44 18.21
CA LEU A 330 2.49 33.46 19.02
C LEU A 330 3.56 34.18 19.84
N ALA A 331 3.71 35.49 19.61
CA ALA A 331 4.68 36.30 20.34
C ALA A 331 4.50 36.07 21.85
N ASP A 332 5.59 35.73 22.53
CA ASP A 332 5.67 35.52 23.97
C ASP A 332 5.01 34.26 24.57
N VAL A 333 4.66 33.25 23.75
CA VAL A 333 4.16 31.94 24.23
C VAL A 333 5.19 30.82 23.98
N PRO A 334 6.04 30.47 24.98
CA PRO A 334 7.04 29.41 24.85
C PRO A 334 6.47 28.02 24.50
N GLU A 335 5.23 27.74 24.90
CA GLU A 335 4.55 26.48 24.63
C GLU A 335 4.37 26.24 23.12
N THR A 336 4.19 27.30 22.33
CA THR A 336 4.07 27.21 20.87
C THR A 336 5.37 26.67 20.26
N ALA A 337 6.52 27.18 20.71
CA ALA A 337 7.82 26.70 20.28
C ALA A 337 8.08 25.25 20.72
N ALA A 338 7.67 24.91 21.94
CA ALA A 338 7.77 23.55 22.47
C ALA A 338 6.87 22.54 21.71
N GLY A 339 5.77 23.00 21.11
CA GLY A 339 4.90 22.19 20.25
C GLY A 339 5.43 21.99 18.83
N LEU A 340 6.05 23.02 18.24
CA LEU A 340 6.56 22.97 16.85
C LEU A 340 7.92 22.27 16.71
N ALA A 341 8.82 22.35 17.70
CA ALA A 341 10.14 21.71 17.61
C ALA A 341 10.06 20.18 17.42
N PRO A 342 9.22 19.44 18.18
CA PRO A 342 9.05 18.01 17.99
C PRO A 342 8.49 17.65 16.61
N LEU A 343 7.61 18.50 16.04
CA LEU A 343 7.06 18.29 14.71
C LEU A 343 8.17 18.37 13.66
N CYS A 344 8.98 19.44 13.66
CA CYS A 344 10.12 19.59 12.75
C CYS A 344 11.14 18.45 12.88
N ALA A 345 11.50 18.05 14.10
CA ALA A 345 12.41 16.92 14.32
C ALA A 345 11.82 15.60 13.82
N ARG A 346 10.52 15.38 14.05
CA ARG A 346 9.80 14.20 13.54
C ARG A 346 9.83 14.12 12.02
N LEU A 347 9.63 15.24 11.31
CA LEU A 347 9.70 15.26 9.84
C LEU A 347 11.05 14.76 9.34
N LEU A 348 12.15 15.29 9.92
CA LEU A 348 13.49 14.87 9.56
C LEU A 348 13.74 13.40 9.92
N ASN A 349 13.25 12.95 11.09
CA ASN A 349 13.34 11.55 11.49
C ASN A 349 12.58 10.63 10.54
N THR A 350 11.37 10.99 10.13
CA THR A 350 10.55 10.19 9.21
C THR A 350 11.23 10.05 7.85
N LEU A 351 11.80 11.12 7.29
CA LEU A 351 12.60 11.05 6.06
C LEU A 351 13.83 10.14 6.22
N ALA A 352 14.53 10.24 7.34
CA ALA A 352 15.69 9.40 7.65
C ALA A 352 15.30 7.91 7.79
N LYS A 353 14.20 7.63 8.49
CA LYS A 353 13.62 6.30 8.66
C LYS A 353 13.20 5.70 7.33
N GLY A 354 12.48 6.47 6.51
CA GLY A 354 12.09 6.08 5.15
C GLY A 354 13.32 5.72 4.31
N ARG A 355 14.36 6.56 4.34
CA ARG A 355 15.62 6.30 3.62
C ARG A 355 16.31 5.02 4.09
N ARG A 356 16.38 4.79 5.40
CA ARG A 356 16.99 3.59 5.99
C ARG A 356 16.23 2.32 5.60
N LEU A 357 14.90 2.32 5.72
CA LEU A 357 14.07 1.18 5.37
C LEU A 357 14.09 0.91 3.86
N ALA A 358 14.09 1.95 3.03
CA ALA A 358 14.28 1.82 1.59
C ALA A 358 15.63 1.16 1.26
N GLN A 359 16.73 1.61 1.88
CA GLN A 359 18.04 1.01 1.70
C GLN A 359 18.03 -0.49 2.03
N LEU A 360 17.47 -0.86 3.18
CA LEU A 360 17.38 -2.25 3.61
C LEU A 360 16.53 -3.12 2.66
N ALA A 361 15.44 -2.56 2.12
CA ALA A 361 14.59 -3.27 1.16
C ALA A 361 15.33 -3.51 -0.17
N PHE A 362 16.01 -2.49 -0.69
CA PHE A 362 16.61 -2.54 -2.03
C PHE A 362 18.02 -3.15 -2.07
N GLU A 363 18.77 -3.16 -0.96
CA GLU A 363 20.06 -3.86 -0.89
C GLU A 363 19.93 -5.38 -0.98
N GLN A 364 18.82 -5.94 -0.49
CA GLN A 364 18.57 -7.38 -0.50
C GLN A 364 17.99 -7.88 -1.83
N ARG A 365 17.31 -7.02 -2.58
CA ARG A 365 16.64 -7.35 -3.85
C ARG A 365 17.51 -8.12 -4.87
N PRO A 366 18.80 -7.81 -5.06
CA PRO A 366 19.66 -8.60 -5.94
C PRO A 366 19.87 -10.05 -5.50
N LEU A 367 19.96 -10.30 -4.19
CA LEU A 367 20.10 -11.65 -3.65
C LEU A 367 18.80 -12.43 -3.81
N ASP A 368 17.66 -11.79 -3.55
CA ASP A 368 16.34 -12.41 -3.70
C ASP A 368 16.05 -12.74 -5.18
N MET A 369 16.43 -11.85 -6.10
CA MET A 369 16.31 -12.08 -7.54
C MET A 369 17.13 -13.28 -8.01
N ARG A 370 18.39 -13.38 -7.57
CA ARG A 370 19.23 -14.52 -7.89
C ARG A 370 18.66 -15.82 -7.32
N ALA A 371 18.15 -15.80 -6.08
CA ALA A 371 17.51 -16.96 -5.46
C ALA A 371 16.24 -17.40 -6.22
N TYR A 372 15.48 -16.44 -6.75
CA TYR A 372 14.34 -16.69 -7.61
C TYR A 372 14.76 -17.38 -8.91
N GLU A 373 15.70 -16.80 -9.67
CA GLU A 373 16.18 -17.35 -10.95
C GLU A 373 16.75 -18.76 -10.79
N GLU A 374 17.65 -18.97 -9.84
CA GLU A 374 18.24 -20.29 -9.55
C GLU A 374 17.19 -21.29 -9.03
N GLY A 375 16.14 -20.80 -8.37
CA GLY A 375 15.02 -21.60 -7.91
C GLY A 375 14.15 -22.08 -9.07
N MET A 376 13.77 -21.16 -9.97
CA MET A 376 12.97 -21.44 -11.17
C MET A 376 13.70 -22.39 -12.12
N GLU A 377 15.01 -22.20 -12.35
CA GLU A 377 15.82 -23.10 -13.17
C GLU A 377 15.80 -24.54 -12.64
N LYS A 378 15.86 -24.71 -11.31
CA LYS A 378 15.83 -26.03 -10.66
C LYS A 378 14.46 -26.68 -10.65
N LEU A 379 13.38 -25.90 -10.60
CA LEU A 379 12.01 -26.42 -10.70
C LEU A 379 11.68 -26.86 -12.13
N ALA A 380 12.30 -26.24 -13.13
CA ALA A 380 12.09 -26.53 -14.55
C ALA A 380 10.58 -26.47 -14.91
N PRO A 381 9.87 -27.52 -15.39
CA PRO A 381 8.45 -27.38 -15.71
C PRO A 381 7.52 -27.48 -14.49
N LEU A 382 8.04 -27.83 -13.30
CA LEU A 382 7.22 -28.05 -12.11
C LEU A 382 6.75 -26.72 -11.52
N ALA A 383 5.47 -26.66 -11.14
CA ALA A 383 4.95 -25.49 -10.45
C ALA A 383 5.43 -25.46 -9.00
N MET A 384 5.95 -24.31 -8.56
CA MET A 384 6.41 -24.09 -7.18
C MET A 384 5.37 -24.53 -6.12
N PRO A 385 4.07 -24.20 -6.23
CA PRO A 385 3.08 -24.58 -5.22
C PRO A 385 2.90 -26.10 -5.08
N GLU A 386 2.88 -26.83 -6.20
CA GLU A 386 2.73 -28.29 -6.21
C GLU A 386 3.88 -28.98 -5.47
N VAL A 387 5.09 -28.44 -5.62
CA VAL A 387 6.29 -28.95 -4.96
C VAL A 387 6.28 -28.64 -3.46
N LEU A 388 5.74 -27.49 -3.04
CA LEU A 388 5.61 -27.13 -1.62
C LEU A 388 4.54 -27.97 -0.91
N ALA A 389 3.43 -28.29 -1.58
CA ALA A 389 2.33 -29.06 -1.01
C ALA A 389 2.70 -30.54 -0.77
N ALA A 390 3.64 -31.10 -1.55
CA ALA A 390 4.01 -32.52 -1.49
C ALA A 390 5.53 -32.76 -1.31
N PRO A 391 6.14 -32.35 -0.18
CA PRO A 391 7.59 -32.48 0.04
C PRO A 391 8.10 -33.92 -0.08
N GLY A 392 7.30 -34.90 0.35
CA GLY A 392 7.65 -36.32 0.28
C GLY A 392 7.69 -36.90 -1.15
N HIS A 393 7.00 -36.27 -2.11
CA HIS A 393 6.92 -36.74 -3.50
C HIS A 393 8.09 -36.22 -4.35
N TYR A 394 8.47 -34.95 -4.16
CA TYR A 394 9.48 -34.28 -4.98
C TYR A 394 10.89 -34.25 -4.35
N GLY A 395 11.00 -34.61 -3.07
CA GLY A 395 12.27 -34.69 -2.35
C GLY A 395 12.86 -33.33 -1.97
N ASN A 396 13.84 -33.37 -1.04
CA ASN A 396 14.35 -32.18 -0.36
C ASN A 396 14.96 -31.12 -1.29
N ARG A 397 15.56 -31.52 -2.42
CA ARG A 397 16.23 -30.58 -3.34
C ARG A 397 15.24 -29.69 -4.09
N LEU A 398 14.17 -30.28 -4.63
CA LEU A 398 13.11 -29.53 -5.33
C LEU A 398 12.30 -28.71 -4.33
N HIS A 399 11.99 -29.27 -3.16
CA HIS A 399 11.34 -28.52 -2.09
C HIS A 399 12.15 -27.29 -1.66
N ALA A 400 13.47 -27.40 -1.53
CA ALA A 400 14.33 -26.26 -1.25
C ALA A 400 14.38 -25.22 -2.39
N ALA A 401 14.25 -25.66 -3.65
CA ALA A 401 14.15 -24.75 -4.79
C ALA A 401 12.80 -24.00 -4.81
N ALA A 402 11.70 -24.71 -4.61
CA ALA A 402 10.36 -24.14 -4.46
C ALA A 402 10.31 -23.13 -3.30
N GLY A 403 10.92 -23.48 -2.17
CA GLY A 403 11.07 -22.58 -1.03
C GLY A 403 11.81 -21.29 -1.38
N ARG A 404 12.91 -21.35 -2.15
CA ARG A 404 13.64 -20.14 -2.58
C ARG A 404 12.79 -19.24 -3.48
N VAL A 405 12.09 -19.83 -4.45
CA VAL A 405 11.17 -19.09 -5.34
C VAL A 405 10.08 -18.39 -4.53
N TYR A 406 9.41 -19.13 -3.65
CA TYR A 406 8.36 -18.60 -2.79
C TYR A 406 8.86 -17.46 -1.90
N GLN A 407 9.99 -17.65 -1.23
CA GLN A 407 10.56 -16.63 -0.33
C GLN A 407 10.97 -15.35 -1.08
N ALA A 408 11.53 -15.48 -2.29
CA ALA A 408 11.88 -14.34 -3.11
C ALA A 408 10.65 -13.56 -3.60
N GLN A 409 9.53 -14.25 -3.86
CA GLN A 409 8.29 -13.62 -4.32
C GLN A 409 7.50 -12.92 -3.20
N LEU A 410 7.58 -13.38 -1.95
CA LEU A 410 6.84 -12.78 -0.83
C LEU A 410 7.30 -11.35 -0.46
N ALA A 411 8.47 -10.92 -0.95
CA ALA A 411 9.02 -9.60 -0.67
C ALA A 411 8.97 -9.21 0.81
N ARG A 412 9.43 -10.12 1.68
CA ARG A 412 9.26 -10.06 3.13
C ARG A 412 9.67 -8.74 3.79
N ARG A 413 10.57 -7.97 3.17
CA ARG A 413 11.00 -6.64 3.68
C ARG A 413 9.94 -5.56 3.52
N LEU A 414 9.06 -5.70 2.52
CA LEU A 414 7.92 -4.80 2.32
C LEU A 414 6.80 -5.14 3.31
N VAL A 415 6.68 -6.40 3.74
CA VAL A 415 5.75 -6.80 4.79
C VAL A 415 6.36 -6.46 6.15
N GLN A 416 5.83 -5.42 6.79
CA GLN A 416 6.33 -4.91 8.07
C GLN A 416 5.34 -5.22 9.20
N PRO A 417 5.37 -6.46 9.75
CA PRO A 417 4.31 -6.93 10.64
C PRO A 417 4.28 -6.13 11.95
N PRO A 418 3.12 -6.14 12.65
CA PRO A 418 2.97 -5.43 13.91
C PRO A 418 3.88 -5.96 15.04
N THR A 419 4.49 -7.13 14.85
CA THR A 419 5.48 -7.70 15.76
C THR A 419 6.87 -7.06 15.67
N LEU A 420 7.15 -6.29 14.60
CA LEU A 420 8.38 -5.51 14.53
C LEU A 420 8.33 -4.32 15.48
N ARG A 421 9.51 -3.92 15.95
CA ARG A 421 9.68 -2.65 16.67
C ARG A 421 9.19 -1.51 15.79
N GLU A 422 8.58 -0.51 16.37
CA GLU A 422 8.10 0.67 15.63
C GLU A 422 9.22 1.37 14.86
N ALA A 423 10.45 1.36 15.40
CA ALA A 423 11.63 1.85 14.69
C ALA A 423 11.84 1.14 13.34
N ASP A 424 11.46 -0.12 13.19
CA ASP A 424 11.72 -0.94 12.00
C ASP A 424 10.51 -1.11 11.07
N ARG A 425 9.44 -0.34 11.30
CA ARG A 425 8.25 -0.31 10.43
C ARG A 425 7.73 1.10 10.22
N LEU A 426 7.14 1.37 9.07
CA LEU A 426 6.44 2.62 8.79
C LEU A 426 5.00 2.55 9.29
N THR A 427 4.63 3.55 10.08
CA THR A 427 3.22 3.81 10.44
C THR A 427 2.48 4.47 9.28
N ALA A 428 1.15 4.45 9.32
CA ALA A 428 0.31 5.11 8.33
C ALA A 428 0.61 6.61 8.15
N ALA A 429 0.81 7.34 9.26
CA ALA A 429 1.16 8.76 9.22
C ALA A 429 2.58 9.00 8.68
N GLU A 430 3.54 8.11 8.98
CA GLU A 430 4.88 8.20 8.39
C GLU A 430 4.83 7.96 6.88
N MET A 431 4.06 6.97 6.40
CA MET A 431 3.87 6.75 4.96
C MET A 431 3.27 7.98 4.26
N ALA A 432 2.22 8.57 4.84
CA ALA A 432 1.60 9.78 4.31
C ALA A 432 2.57 10.99 4.33
N THR A 433 3.39 11.12 5.38
CA THR A 433 4.42 12.17 5.49
C THR A 433 5.48 12.02 4.40
N LEU A 434 5.97 10.80 4.17
CA LEU A 434 6.94 10.52 3.11
C LEU A 434 6.36 10.82 1.73
N ALA A 435 5.11 10.40 1.48
CA ALA A 435 4.42 10.66 0.23
C ALA A 435 4.26 12.17 -0.03
N PHE A 436 3.84 12.94 1.00
CA PHE A 436 3.70 14.39 0.94
C PHE A 436 5.04 15.10 0.69
N LEU A 437 6.07 14.80 1.49
CA LEU A 437 7.34 15.53 1.46
C LEU A 437 8.26 15.15 0.31
N ALA A 438 8.21 13.91 -0.18
CA ALA A 438 9.14 13.39 -1.19
C ALA A 438 8.49 13.05 -2.54
N ASP A 439 7.16 13.18 -2.68
CA ASP A 439 6.40 12.79 -3.89
C ASP A 439 6.74 11.37 -4.38
N ILE A 440 6.77 10.43 -3.43
CA ILE A 440 6.98 9.01 -3.71
C ILE A 440 5.69 8.21 -3.50
N ASP A 441 5.63 7.03 -4.11
CA ASP A 441 4.72 5.97 -3.67
C ASP A 441 5.39 5.19 -2.51
N PRO A 442 5.01 5.42 -1.24
CA PRO A 442 5.66 4.78 -0.10
C PRO A 442 5.38 3.27 -0.04
N TYR A 443 4.43 2.77 -0.83
CA TYR A 443 4.18 1.33 -0.91
C TYR A 443 5.38 0.57 -1.46
N GLN A 444 6.19 1.18 -2.32
CA GLN A 444 7.41 0.56 -2.84
C GLN A 444 8.44 0.17 -1.74
N ILE A 445 8.27 0.67 -0.51
CA ILE A 445 9.13 0.33 0.64
C ILE A 445 8.36 -0.26 1.83
N SER A 446 7.03 -0.21 1.84
CA SER A 446 6.18 -0.83 2.86
C SER A 446 4.80 -1.17 2.31
N ALA A 447 4.44 -2.46 2.33
CA ALA A 447 3.10 -2.92 2.01
C ALA A 447 2.13 -2.81 3.20
N GLN A 448 2.63 -2.41 4.36
CA GLN A 448 1.80 -2.17 5.53
C GLN A 448 0.78 -1.07 5.22
N HIS A 449 -0.44 -1.21 5.72
CA HIS A 449 -1.51 -0.22 5.50
C HIS A 449 -1.98 -0.07 4.05
N VAL A 450 -1.88 -1.10 3.20
CA VAL A 450 -2.36 -1.07 1.79
C VAL A 450 -3.84 -0.67 1.64
N LEU A 451 -4.68 -0.91 2.66
CA LEU A 451 -6.09 -0.48 2.65
C LEU A 451 -6.27 1.05 2.74
N LEU A 452 -5.25 1.76 3.22
CA LEU A 452 -5.22 3.23 3.33
C LEU A 452 -4.64 3.90 2.07
N ARG A 453 -4.49 3.14 0.97
CA ARG A 453 -3.91 3.63 -0.27
C ARG A 453 -4.56 4.90 -0.79
N PRO A 454 -5.90 5.03 -0.83
CA PRO A 454 -6.53 6.27 -1.28
C PRO A 454 -6.09 7.48 -0.47
N GLU A 455 -5.93 7.34 0.85
CA GLU A 455 -5.53 8.42 1.75
C GLU A 455 -4.03 8.72 1.66
N ILE A 456 -3.18 7.70 1.54
CA ILE A 456 -1.73 7.87 1.35
C ILE A 456 -1.43 8.51 -0.01
N TRP A 457 -2.12 8.09 -1.07
CA TRP A 457 -2.01 8.73 -2.38
C TRP A 457 -2.58 10.14 -2.37
N ALA A 458 -3.70 10.39 -1.69
CA ALA A 458 -4.19 11.76 -1.51
C ALA A 458 -3.17 12.66 -0.81
N ALA A 459 -2.47 12.17 0.23
CA ALA A 459 -1.39 12.92 0.87
C ALA A 459 -0.26 13.26 -0.11
N ARG A 460 0.09 12.33 -0.99
CA ARG A 460 1.03 12.55 -2.10
C ARG A 460 0.59 13.68 -3.03
N GLU A 461 -0.68 13.64 -3.48
CA GLU A 461 -1.26 14.66 -4.37
C GLU A 461 -1.30 16.04 -3.71
N ILE A 462 -1.70 16.12 -2.44
CA ILE A 462 -1.71 17.38 -1.69
C ILE A 462 -0.29 17.94 -1.58
N GLY A 463 0.71 17.10 -1.29
CA GLY A 463 2.11 17.54 -1.26
C GLY A 463 2.63 17.97 -2.63
N ALA A 464 2.26 17.27 -3.70
CA ALA A 464 2.62 17.63 -5.06
C ALA A 464 2.06 19.01 -5.46
N GLU A 465 0.81 19.29 -5.11
CA GLU A 465 0.17 20.59 -5.30
C GLU A 465 0.84 21.66 -4.43
N ALA A 466 1.00 21.41 -3.12
CA ALA A 466 1.62 22.36 -2.18
C ALA A 466 3.02 22.82 -2.62
N PHE A 467 3.80 21.92 -3.24
CA PHE A 467 5.16 22.21 -3.71
C PHE A 467 5.28 22.44 -5.22
N LEU A 468 4.15 22.59 -5.95
CA LEU A 468 4.10 22.79 -7.40
C LEU A 468 5.00 21.81 -8.20
N ARG A 469 5.08 20.55 -7.77
CA ARG A 469 5.92 19.53 -8.42
C ARG A 469 5.28 19.01 -9.70
N ARG A 470 3.95 18.87 -9.67
CA ARG A 470 3.09 18.39 -10.75
C ARG A 470 1.64 18.74 -10.40
N ASP A 471 0.76 18.70 -11.39
CA ASP A 471 -0.67 18.85 -11.16
C ASP A 471 -1.18 17.70 -10.28
N GLY A 472 -1.84 18.06 -9.18
CA GLY A 472 -2.45 17.10 -8.27
C GLY A 472 -3.76 16.53 -8.85
N ASP A 473 -4.00 15.23 -8.67
CA ASP A 473 -5.28 14.63 -9.06
C ASP A 473 -6.38 14.97 -8.05
N ALA A 474 -7.27 15.91 -8.45
CA ALA A 474 -8.39 16.36 -7.64
C ALA A 474 -9.34 15.25 -7.19
N ARG A 475 -9.43 14.12 -7.92
CA ARG A 475 -10.25 12.97 -7.53
C ARG A 475 -9.60 12.18 -6.40
N ARG A 476 -8.27 11.98 -6.46
CA ARG A 476 -7.51 11.31 -5.39
C ARG A 476 -7.51 12.15 -4.12
N MET A 477 -7.27 13.45 -4.24
CA MET A 477 -7.28 14.36 -3.08
C MET A 477 -8.60 14.35 -2.30
N ALA A 478 -9.72 14.06 -2.97
CA ALA A 478 -11.03 13.98 -2.31
C ALA A 478 -11.07 12.94 -1.16
N ALA A 479 -10.22 11.91 -1.19
CA ALA A 479 -10.13 10.91 -0.14
C ALA A 479 -9.70 11.49 1.22
N LEU A 480 -8.89 12.57 1.25
CA LEU A 480 -8.50 13.25 2.48
C LEU A 480 -9.29 14.53 2.76
N ARG A 481 -9.87 15.17 1.75
CA ARG A 481 -10.54 16.48 1.92
C ARG A 481 -11.57 16.50 3.07
N HIS A 482 -12.41 15.47 3.16
CA HIS A 482 -13.41 15.40 4.23
C HIS A 482 -12.78 15.23 5.62
N LEU A 483 -11.74 14.42 5.74
CA LEU A 483 -11.02 14.20 7.01
C LEU A 483 -10.25 15.44 7.47
N LEU A 484 -9.80 16.27 6.53
CA LEU A 484 -9.11 17.52 6.84
C LEU A 484 -10.09 18.62 7.27
N ALA A 485 -11.31 18.62 6.71
CA ALA A 485 -12.37 19.61 6.98
C ALA A 485 -13.08 19.41 8.33
N ASP A 486 -13.17 18.18 8.83
CA ASP A 486 -13.77 17.91 10.13
C ASP A 486 -12.77 18.19 11.27
N ASP A 487 -13.04 19.26 12.03
CA ASP A 487 -12.32 19.59 13.28
C ASP A 487 -12.78 18.71 14.46
N THR A 488 -13.82 17.89 14.28
CA THR A 488 -14.33 17.00 15.32
C THR A 488 -13.41 15.81 15.51
N ARG A 489 -12.79 15.72 16.70
CA ARG A 489 -12.04 14.54 17.09
C ARG A 489 -12.98 13.32 17.19
N PRO A 490 -12.63 12.18 16.57
CA PRO A 490 -13.44 10.97 16.67
C PRO A 490 -13.58 10.52 18.13
N THR A 491 -14.76 10.03 18.49
CA THR A 491 -15.02 9.54 19.86
C THR A 491 -14.19 8.29 20.15
N ALA A 492 -13.97 7.99 21.43
CA ALA A 492 -13.24 6.79 21.85
C ALA A 492 -13.86 5.47 21.35
N ALA A 493 -15.18 5.45 21.10
CA ALA A 493 -15.86 4.30 20.51
C ALA A 493 -15.57 4.16 19.01
N VAL A 494 -15.52 5.29 18.29
CA VAL A 494 -15.20 5.34 16.85
C VAL A 494 -13.74 5.00 16.61
N LEU A 495 -12.83 5.41 17.49
CA LEU A 495 -11.42 5.01 17.47
C LEU A 495 -11.18 3.52 17.71
N LYS A 496 -12.17 2.75 18.18
CA LYS A 496 -12.06 1.29 18.27
C LYS A 496 -12.41 0.60 16.93
N GLN A 497 -12.94 1.34 15.96
CA GLN A 497 -13.24 0.80 14.65
C GLN A 497 -11.94 0.63 13.85
N PRO A 498 -11.79 -0.47 13.09
CA PRO A 498 -10.57 -0.70 12.32
C PRO A 498 -10.35 0.39 11.26
N LEU A 499 -9.07 0.69 11.00
CA LEU A 499 -8.57 1.76 10.13
C LEU A 499 -8.82 3.19 10.64
N VAL A 500 -9.78 3.42 11.53
CA VAL A 500 -10.11 4.78 12.00
C VAL A 500 -8.96 5.45 12.75
N PRO A 501 -8.23 4.80 13.68
CA PRO A 501 -7.04 5.38 14.30
C PRO A 501 -6.00 5.81 13.28
N GLU A 502 -5.75 4.98 12.27
CA GLU A 502 -4.77 5.26 11.23
C GLU A 502 -5.22 6.42 10.33
N LEU A 503 -6.50 6.47 9.96
CA LEU A 503 -7.09 7.60 9.21
C LEU A 503 -6.97 8.91 9.98
N ALA A 504 -7.30 8.90 11.28
CA ALA A 504 -7.16 10.07 12.14
C ALA A 504 -5.70 10.51 12.28
N SER A 505 -4.77 9.55 12.38
CA SER A 505 -3.34 9.82 12.43
C SER A 505 -2.80 10.42 11.13
N ILE A 506 -3.24 9.93 9.96
CA ILE A 506 -2.89 10.51 8.66
C ILE A 506 -3.43 11.95 8.59
N ALA A 507 -4.73 12.14 8.86
CA ALA A 507 -5.37 13.45 8.74
C ALA A 507 -4.72 14.50 9.65
N GLY A 508 -4.44 14.14 10.91
CA GLY A 508 -3.74 15.02 11.85
C GLY A 508 -2.35 15.43 11.35
N MET A 509 -1.55 14.45 10.90
CA MET A 509 -0.20 14.72 10.40
C MET A 509 -0.21 15.56 9.11
N ILE A 510 -1.15 15.32 8.20
CA ILE A 510 -1.27 16.12 6.97
C ILE A 510 -1.75 17.54 7.27
N ARG A 511 -2.65 17.72 8.25
CA ARG A 511 -3.05 19.06 8.73
C ARG A 511 -1.86 19.82 9.28
N ASP A 512 -1.06 19.19 10.14
CA ASP A 512 0.18 19.77 10.68
C ASP A 512 1.17 20.14 9.58
N LEU A 513 1.31 19.29 8.55
CA LEU A 513 2.13 19.57 7.38
C LEU A 513 1.62 20.76 6.56
N CYS A 514 0.32 20.83 6.28
CA CYS A 514 -0.28 21.97 5.58
C CYS A 514 -0.17 23.28 6.39
N HIS A 515 -0.07 23.22 7.71
CA HIS A 515 0.21 24.39 8.54
C HIS A 515 1.66 24.88 8.44
N ILE A 516 2.63 23.95 8.32
CA ILE A 516 4.05 24.31 8.10
C ILE A 516 4.30 24.71 6.63
N PHE A 517 3.65 24.02 5.70
CA PHE A 517 3.82 24.10 4.25
C PHE A 517 2.50 24.46 3.53
N PRO A 518 1.87 25.62 3.82
CA PRO A 518 0.69 26.06 3.10
C PRO A 518 0.96 26.32 1.62
#